data_AF-A0AAD0LXF8-F1
#
_entry.id   AF-A0AAD0LXF8-F1
#
_cell.length_a   1.000
_cell.length_b   1.000
_cell.length_c   1.000
_cell.angle_alpha   90.00
_cell.angle_beta   90.00
_cell.angle_gamma   90.00
#
_symmetry.space_group_name_H-M   'P 1'
#
loop_
_entity.id
_entity.type
_entity.pdbx_description
1 polymer ?
#
loop_
_entity_poly.entity_id
_entity_poly.type
_entity_poly.pdbx_seq_one_letter_code
_entity_poly.pdbx_strand_id
1 'polypeptide(L)'
;MTGITLKTADERVLVDMTMKLSQTMGSVDTNSVDGAVTIPAPPPGKTAYFIPVALVDLQREKGKRPGITLSGNSLSWAYSYNTNGWGYFSANCRIYYGYY
;
A
#
# COMPACT_ATOMS: atom_id res chain seq x y z
N MET A 1 12.72 9.52 14.98
CA MET A 1 14.07 9.66 14.41
C MET A 1 14.41 11.12 14.33
N THR A 2 15.65 11.45 14.62
CA THR A 2 16.14 12.83 14.63
C THR A 2 16.58 13.18 13.21
N GLY A 3 15.87 14.13 12.59
CA GLY A 3 16.31 14.82 11.37
C GLY A 3 16.71 16.25 11.70
N ILE A 4 17.13 17.02 10.69
CA ILE A 4 17.31 18.47 10.85
C ILE A 4 15.96 19.16 10.62
N THR A 5 15.62 20.10 11.50
CA THR A 5 14.48 21.00 11.30
C THR A 5 14.99 22.43 11.36
N LEU A 6 14.80 23.18 10.27
CA LEU A 6 15.10 24.62 10.22
C LEU A 6 13.79 25.38 10.35
N LYS A 7 13.76 26.34 11.28
CA LYS A 7 12.61 27.20 11.52
C LYS A 7 13.03 28.67 11.52
N THR A 8 12.10 29.55 11.14
CA THR A 8 12.23 30.98 11.38
C THR A 8 12.03 31.30 12.87
N ALA A 9 12.31 32.54 13.27
CA ALA A 9 12.13 32.99 14.65
C ALA A 9 10.66 32.96 15.12
N ASP A 10 9.69 32.99 14.19
CA ASP A 10 8.25 32.80 14.42
C ASP A 10 7.81 31.33 14.33
N GLU A 11 8.73 30.37 14.49
CA GLU A 11 8.46 28.92 14.52
C GLU A 11 7.95 28.30 13.21
N ARG A 12 7.98 29.03 12.09
CA ARG A 12 7.59 28.48 10.79
C ARG A 12 8.66 27.52 10.28
N VAL A 13 8.26 26.28 10.00
CA VAL A 13 9.15 25.25 9.44
C VAL A 13 9.50 25.60 8.00
N LEU A 14 10.81 25.78 7.74
CA LEU A 14 11.37 26.01 6.42
C LEU A 14 11.86 24.71 5.78
N VAL A 15 12.50 23.86 6.59
CA VAL A 15 13.02 22.55 6.16
C VAL A 15 12.78 21.56 7.28
N ASP A 16 12.22 20.40 6.93
CA ASP A 16 12.09 19.26 7.83
C ASP A 16 12.64 18.02 7.11
N MET A 17 13.80 17.54 7.56
CA MET A 17 14.40 16.30 7.08
C MET A 17 14.17 15.13 8.06
N THR A 18 13.14 15.20 8.90
CA THR A 18 12.74 14.01 9.65
C THR A 18 12.21 12.95 8.68
N MET A 19 12.64 11.70 8.90
CA MET A 19 12.17 10.56 8.12
C MET A 19 11.34 9.62 8.99
N LYS A 20 10.45 8.88 8.35
CA LYS A 20 9.76 7.74 8.95
C LYS A 20 10.38 6.45 8.41
N LEU A 21 10.67 5.51 9.29
CA LEU A 21 11.15 4.18 8.92
C LEU A 21 9.93 3.28 8.90
N SER A 22 9.67 2.71 7.72
CA SER A 22 8.64 1.70 7.57
C SER A 22 9.13 0.35 8.13
N GLN A 23 8.25 -0.35 8.82
CA GLN A 23 8.39 -1.79 9.06
C GLN A 23 7.34 -2.56 8.28
N THR A 24 7.79 -3.56 7.53
CA THR A 24 6.92 -4.57 6.93
C THR A 24 6.48 -5.54 8.02
N MET A 25 5.17 -5.75 8.15
CA MET A 25 4.60 -6.72 9.09
C MET A 25 4.34 -8.07 8.44
N GLY A 26 3.99 -8.07 7.15
CA GLY A 26 3.67 -9.29 6.42
C GLY A 26 3.22 -9.02 4.99
N SER A 27 2.66 -10.07 4.38
CA SER A 27 2.08 -9.99 3.04
C SER A 27 0.94 -10.98 2.85
N VAL A 28 0.08 -10.71 1.87
CA VAL A 28 -0.97 -11.62 1.40
C VAL A 28 -0.92 -11.72 -0.12
N ASP A 29 -1.10 -12.93 -0.66
CA ASP A 29 -1.24 -13.14 -2.10
C ASP A 29 -2.72 -13.14 -2.48
N THR A 30 -3.07 -12.40 -3.52
CA THR A 30 -4.46 -12.22 -3.94
C THR A 30 -5.01 -13.41 -4.72
N ASN A 31 -4.13 -14.30 -5.22
CA ASN A 31 -4.47 -15.46 -6.05
C ASN A 31 -5.37 -15.10 -7.25
N SER A 32 -5.19 -13.90 -7.81
CA SER A 32 -6.00 -13.38 -8.92
C SER A 32 -7.51 -13.27 -8.65
N VAL A 33 -7.94 -13.27 -7.39
CA VAL A 33 -9.35 -13.14 -7.00
C VAL A 33 -9.55 -12.01 -6.00
N ASP A 34 -10.76 -11.48 -5.90
CA ASP A 34 -11.14 -10.51 -4.88
C ASP A 34 -11.00 -11.13 -3.48
N GLY A 35 -10.73 -10.30 -2.48
CA GLY A 35 -10.54 -10.82 -1.14
C GLY A 35 -10.37 -9.76 -0.07
N ALA A 36 -10.29 -10.24 1.16
CA ALA A 36 -9.97 -9.44 2.31
C ALA A 36 -9.24 -10.28 3.35
N VAL A 37 -8.39 -9.62 4.14
CA VAL A 37 -7.70 -10.23 5.27
C VAL A 37 -7.65 -9.25 6.43
N THR A 38 -7.74 -9.78 7.64
CA THR A 38 -7.45 -9.02 8.85
C THR A 38 -5.94 -9.03 9.08
N ILE A 39 -5.34 -7.84 9.15
CA ILE A 39 -3.93 -7.66 9.48
C ILE A 39 -3.76 -7.19 10.94
N PRO A 40 -2.60 -7.41 11.57
CA PRO A 40 -2.38 -6.91 12.92
C PRO A 40 -2.38 -5.38 12.95
N ALA A 41 -2.75 -4.80 14.10
CA ALA A 41 -2.82 -3.35 14.22
C ALA A 41 -1.41 -2.73 14.22
N PRO A 42 -1.22 -1.55 13.61
CA PRO A 42 0.01 -0.80 13.79
C PRO A 42 0.16 -0.39 15.27
N PRO A 43 1.39 -0.29 15.80
CA PRO A 43 1.61 0.25 17.14
C PRO A 43 0.99 1.65 17.33
N PRO A 44 0.66 2.07 18.57
CA PRO A 44 0.08 3.38 18.82
C PRO A 44 0.88 4.52 18.20
N GLY A 45 0.19 5.43 17.49
CA GLY A 45 0.80 6.58 16.81
C GLY A 45 1.47 6.28 15.46
N LYS A 46 1.40 5.03 14.98
CA LYS A 46 1.92 4.63 13.66
C LYS A 46 0.82 4.60 12.60
N THR A 47 1.21 4.89 11.36
CA THR A 47 0.29 4.86 10.20
C THR A 47 0.49 3.57 9.42
N ALA A 48 -0.58 2.84 9.15
CA ALA A 48 -0.52 1.63 8.33
C ALA A 48 -0.36 1.97 6.84
N TYR A 49 0.30 1.09 6.09
CA TYR A 49 0.47 1.20 4.65
C TYR A 49 0.32 -0.17 3.97
N PHE A 50 0.13 -0.13 2.64
CA PHE A 50 0.19 -1.31 1.78
C PHE A 50 0.98 -1.03 0.50
N ILE A 51 1.59 -2.07 -0.08
CA ILE A 51 2.32 -2.02 -1.36
C ILE A 51 1.97 -3.26 -2.19
N PRO A 52 1.25 -3.14 -3.32
CA PRO A 52 0.99 -4.26 -4.22
C PRO A 52 2.12 -4.47 -5.23
N VAL A 53 2.60 -5.71 -5.32
CA VAL A 53 3.59 -6.17 -6.29
C VAL A 53 2.96 -7.27 -7.14
N ALA A 54 2.98 -7.11 -8.47
CA ALA A 54 2.46 -8.14 -9.36
C ALA A 54 3.40 -9.36 -9.39
N LEU A 55 2.83 -10.55 -9.30
CA LEU A 55 3.53 -11.84 -9.37
C LEU A 55 3.51 -12.45 -10.78
N VAL A 56 2.95 -11.71 -11.74
CA VAL A 56 2.81 -12.10 -13.14
C VAL A 56 3.27 -10.95 -14.02
N ASP A 57 3.63 -11.26 -15.27
CA ASP A 57 3.79 -10.22 -16.28
C ASP A 57 2.44 -9.54 -16.51
N LEU A 58 2.37 -8.27 -16.12
CA LEU A 58 1.16 -7.47 -16.23
C LEU A 58 0.73 -7.26 -17.67
N GLN A 59 1.66 -7.29 -18.64
CA GLN A 59 1.39 -6.87 -20.01
C GLN A 59 0.51 -5.60 -20.01
N ARG A 60 0.95 -4.53 -19.31
CA ARG A 60 0.26 -3.29 -18.84
C ARG A 60 -1.18 -2.98 -19.28
N GLU A 61 -1.53 -3.23 -20.53
CA GLU A 61 -2.86 -3.07 -21.11
C GLU A 61 -3.84 -4.20 -20.73
N LYS A 62 -3.30 -5.39 -20.39
CA LYS A 62 -4.07 -6.63 -20.19
C LYS A 62 -4.25 -7.04 -18.74
N GLY A 63 -3.21 -7.07 -17.92
CA GLY A 63 -3.33 -7.41 -16.51
C GLY A 63 -3.73 -6.19 -15.68
N LYS A 64 -4.71 -6.35 -14.79
CA LYS A 64 -5.06 -5.31 -13.80
C LYS A 64 -4.64 -5.72 -12.40
N ARG A 65 -3.96 -4.81 -11.70
CA ARG A 65 -3.79 -4.87 -10.24
C ARG A 65 -5.13 -4.55 -9.58
N PRO A 66 -5.41 -5.07 -8.38
CA PRO A 66 -6.66 -4.76 -7.71
C PRO A 66 -6.64 -3.33 -7.15
N GLY A 67 -7.81 -2.73 -7.01
CA GLY A 67 -8.00 -1.62 -6.09
C GLY A 67 -7.93 -2.15 -4.67
N ILE A 68 -7.12 -1.52 -3.81
CA ILE A 68 -6.88 -1.97 -2.44
C ILE A 68 -7.39 -0.90 -1.47
N THR A 69 -8.13 -1.36 -0.47
CA THR A 69 -8.63 -0.55 0.62
C THR A 69 -8.04 -1.05 1.92
N LEU A 70 -7.42 -0.14 2.67
CA LEU A 70 -6.93 -0.40 4.02
C LEU A 70 -7.70 0.48 4.99
N SER A 71 -8.51 -0.14 5.85
CA SER A 71 -9.33 0.55 6.85
C SER A 71 -9.19 -0.14 8.19
N GLY A 72 -8.56 0.54 9.15
CA GLY A 72 -8.19 -0.03 10.44
C GLY A 72 -7.32 -1.27 10.25
N ASN A 73 -7.85 -2.42 10.68
CA ASN A 73 -7.19 -3.72 10.59
C ASN A 73 -7.64 -4.55 9.38
N SER A 74 -8.50 -4.01 8.52
CA SER A 74 -9.01 -4.71 7.34
C SER A 74 -8.28 -4.26 6.10
N LEU A 75 -7.62 -5.19 5.44
CA LEU A 75 -7.01 -5.02 4.12
C LEU A 75 -7.86 -5.79 3.11
N SER A 76 -8.59 -5.08 2.25
CA SER A 76 -9.41 -5.67 1.20
C SER A 76 -8.95 -5.23 -0.18
N TRP A 77 -9.23 -6.07 -1.18
CA TRP A 77 -8.88 -5.80 -2.56
C TRP A 77 -9.96 -6.32 -3.50
N ALA A 78 -10.17 -5.57 -4.58
CA ALA A 78 -11.12 -5.92 -5.62
C ALA A 78 -10.52 -5.61 -7.00
N TYR A 79 -10.67 -6.53 -7.94
CA TYR A 79 -10.29 -6.32 -9.32
C TYR A 79 -11.42 -5.64 -10.08
N SER A 80 -11.05 -4.71 -10.96
CA SER A 80 -11.97 -4.09 -11.89
C SER A 80 -11.31 -4.00 -13.25
N TYR A 81 -11.98 -4.56 -14.27
CA TYR A 81 -11.56 -4.52 -15.65
C TYR A 81 -12.74 -4.68 -16.59
N ASN A 82 -12.58 -4.21 -17.82
CA ASN A 82 -13.60 -4.30 -18.86
C ASN A 82 -13.23 -5.42 -19.84
N THR A 83 -14.06 -6.45 -19.89
CA THR A 83 -13.90 -7.58 -20.82
C THR A 83 -13.94 -7.16 -22.29
N ASN A 84 -14.38 -5.94 -22.58
CA ASN A 84 -14.45 -5.35 -23.91
C ASN A 84 -13.24 -4.44 -24.22
N GLY A 85 -12.02 -4.99 -24.11
CA GLY A 85 -10.81 -4.37 -24.66
C GLY A 85 -9.83 -3.70 -23.68
N TRP A 86 -10.09 -3.67 -22.38
CA TRP A 86 -9.19 -3.04 -21.40
C TRP A 86 -9.17 -3.80 -20.06
N GLY A 87 -8.05 -4.46 -19.77
CA GLY A 87 -7.97 -5.38 -18.66
C GLY A 87 -8.67 -6.70 -18.98
N TYR A 88 -7.89 -7.72 -19.33
CA TYR A 88 -8.37 -9.05 -19.72
C TYR A 88 -8.32 -10.04 -18.57
N PHE A 89 -7.50 -9.78 -17.55
CA PHE A 89 -7.35 -10.69 -16.42
C PHE A 89 -6.92 -9.97 -15.13
N SER A 90 -7.30 -10.58 -14.00
CA SER A 90 -6.80 -10.25 -12.68
C SER A 90 -5.33 -10.65 -12.56
N ALA A 91 -4.41 -9.69 -12.44
CA ALA A 91 -3.01 -9.98 -12.23
C ALA A 91 -2.78 -10.40 -10.77
N ASN A 92 -2.31 -11.63 -10.53
CA ASN A 92 -1.97 -12.05 -9.17
C ASN A 92 -0.98 -11.06 -8.56
N CYS A 93 -1.23 -10.64 -7.33
CA CYS A 93 -0.43 -9.65 -6.63
C CYS A 93 -0.09 -10.16 -5.23
N ARG A 94 1.13 -9.89 -4.78
CA ARG A 94 1.50 -9.90 -3.37
C ARG A 94 1.30 -8.51 -2.81
N ILE A 95 0.46 -8.39 -1.80
CA ILE A 95 0.22 -7.13 -1.09
C ILE A 95 1.03 -7.18 0.20
N TYR A 96 2.11 -6.41 0.24
CA TYR A 96 2.85 -6.17 1.48
C TYR A 96 2.10 -5.15 2.33
N TYR A 97 2.07 -5.36 3.64
CA TYR A 97 1.49 -4.42 4.58
C TYR A 97 2.44 -4.18 5.75
N GLY A 98 2.35 -2.99 6.34
CA GLY A 98 3.23 -2.56 7.39
C GLY A 98 2.81 -1.23 8.00
N TYR A 99 3.72 -0.60 8.73
CA TYR A 99 3.50 0.71 9.34
C TYR A 99 4.74 1.60 9.29
N TYR A 100 4.57 2.91 9.43
CA TYR A 100 5.65 3.90 9.54
C TYR A 100 5.38 4.97 10.60
#